data_AF-A0A401PZ86-F1
#
_entry.id   AF-A0A401PZ86-F1
#
_cell.length_a   1.000
_cell.length_b   1.000
_cell.length_c   1.000
_cell.angle_alpha   90.00
_cell.angle_beta   90.00
_cell.angle_gamma   90.00
#
_symmetry.space_group_name_H-M   'P 1'
#
loop_
_entity.id
_entity.type
_entity.pdbx_description
1 polymer ?
#
loop_
_entity_poly.entity_id
_entity_poly.type
_entity_poly.pdbx_seq_one_letter_code
_entity_poly.pdbx_strand_id
1 'polypeptide(L)'
;MDAGLKPEKLNLEARTPEAKDIFKYWLRCFEVYLDSPETPILGPRKLRLIHARLSHRISAMLEKAPTFEEAIELLRRRFVKPINE
;
A
#
# COMPACT_ATOMS: atom_id res chain seq x y z
N MET A 1 -8.95 -11.82 20.44
CA MET A 1 -7.63 -11.22 20.14
C MET A 1 -7.38 -11.50 18.67
N ASP A 2 -7.23 -10.53 17.80
CA ASP A 2 -6.36 -9.37 17.91
C ASP A 2 -6.99 -8.11 17.29
N ALA A 3 -6.54 -6.95 17.73
CA ALA A 3 -7.06 -5.64 17.38
C ALA A 3 -7.38 -5.48 15.88
N GLY A 4 -8.52 -4.83 15.58
CA GLY A 4 -8.98 -4.54 14.21
C GLY A 4 -7.83 -4.31 13.25
N LEU A 5 -7.75 -5.20 12.24
CA LEU A 5 -6.62 -5.54 11.37
C LEU A 5 -5.95 -4.35 10.67
N LYS A 6 -5.37 -3.43 11.44
CA LYS A 6 -4.73 -2.25 10.89
C LYS A 6 -3.45 -2.71 10.21
N PRO A 7 -3.31 -2.51 8.88
CA PRO A 7 -2.14 -3.02 8.17
C PRO A 7 -0.86 -2.43 8.76
N GLU A 8 0.19 -3.24 8.85
CA GLU A 8 1.49 -2.77 9.33
C GLU A 8 2.06 -1.69 8.41
N LYS A 9 3.07 -0.97 8.90
CA LYS A 9 3.73 0.05 8.08
C LYS A 9 4.64 -0.63 7.06
N LEU A 10 4.36 -0.45 5.76
CA LEU A 10 5.22 -0.96 4.70
C LEU A 10 6.52 -0.15 4.68
N ASN A 11 7.64 -0.84 4.93
CA ASN A 11 8.97 -0.27 4.80
C ASN A 11 9.85 -1.22 3.98
N LEU A 12 9.91 -0.98 2.67
CA LEU A 12 10.73 -1.73 1.73
C LEU A 12 11.84 -0.83 1.18
N GLU A 13 13.08 -1.33 1.20
CA GLU A 13 14.25 -0.53 0.83
C GLU A 13 14.69 -0.69 -0.64
N ALA A 14 14.38 -1.84 -1.26
CA ALA A 14 14.83 -2.19 -2.60
C ALA A 14 13.82 -3.05 -3.38
N ARG A 15 14.01 -3.14 -4.71
CA ARG A 15 13.34 -4.13 -5.57
C ARG A 15 14.07 -5.45 -5.47
N THR A 16 13.75 -6.26 -4.47
CA THR A 16 14.17 -7.67 -4.42
C THR A 16 12.98 -8.58 -4.72
N PRO A 17 13.20 -9.86 -5.09
CA PRO A 17 12.11 -10.83 -5.21
C PRO A 17 11.24 -10.89 -3.95
N GLU A 18 11.86 -10.82 -2.77
CA GLU A 18 11.17 -10.81 -1.47
C GLU A 18 10.33 -9.55 -1.31
N ALA A 19 10.84 -8.38 -1.71
CA ALA A 19 10.10 -7.12 -1.64
C ALA A 19 8.81 -7.15 -2.49
N LYS A 20 8.83 -7.86 -3.63
CA LYS A 20 7.63 -8.07 -4.47
C LYS A 20 6.58 -8.88 -3.72
N ASP A 21 6.97 -9.99 -3.11
CA ASP A 21 6.02 -10.87 -2.42
C ASP A 21 5.54 -10.28 -1.10
N ILE A 22 6.41 -9.60 -0.34
CA ILE A 22 6.02 -8.79 0.82
C ILE A 22 5.02 -7.70 0.42
N PHE A 23 5.28 -6.98 -0.69
CA PHE A 23 4.35 -5.96 -1.16
C PHE A 23 2.99 -6.55 -1.57
N LYS A 24 2.96 -7.66 -2.30
CA LYS A 24 1.70 -8.33 -2.67
C LYS A 24 0.90 -8.75 -1.43
N TYR A 25 1.57 -9.37 -0.46
CA TYR A 25 0.94 -9.80 0.79
C TYR A 25 0.38 -8.61 1.57
N TRP A 26 1.20 -7.57 1.75
CA TRP A 26 0.81 -6.35 2.43
C TRP A 26 -0.37 -5.67 1.74
N LEU A 27 -0.34 -5.55 0.40
CA LEU A 27 -1.40 -4.93 -0.38
C LEU A 27 -2.70 -5.71 -0.24
N ARG A 28 -2.65 -7.05 -0.25
CA ARG A 28 -3.83 -7.88 -0.03
C ARG A 28 -4.43 -7.65 1.35
N CYS A 29 -3.60 -7.56 2.39
CA CYS A 29 -4.07 -7.25 3.75
C CYS A 29 -4.68 -5.85 3.84
N PHE A 30 -4.07 -4.88 3.15
CA PHE A 30 -4.56 -3.50 3.09
C PHE A 30 -5.93 -3.40 2.38
N GLU A 31 -6.10 -4.10 1.24
CA GLU A 31 -7.37 -4.18 0.51
C GLU A 31 -8.47 -4.82 1.38
N VAL A 32 -8.18 -5.93 2.06
CA VAL A 32 -9.12 -6.57 3.00
C VAL A 32 -9.52 -5.63 4.13
N TYR A 33 -8.57 -4.85 4.68
CA TYR A 33 -8.87 -3.86 5.70
C TYR A 33 -9.78 -2.73 5.17
N LEU A 34 -9.55 -2.27 3.94
CA LEU A 34 -10.41 -1.25 3.31
C LEU A 34 -11.83 -1.73 3.07
N ASP A 35 -11.99 -3.01 2.74
CA ASP A 35 -13.29 -3.64 2.46
C ASP A 35 -14.00 -4.14 3.72
N SER A 36 -13.39 -3.97 4.91
CA SER A 36 -14.00 -4.38 6.17
C SER A 36 -15.31 -3.59 6.44
N PRO A 37 -16.43 -4.27 6.70
CA PRO A 37 -17.70 -3.62 7.02
C PRO A 37 -17.67 -2.90 8.38
N GLU A 38 -16.73 -3.27 9.26
CA GLU A 38 -16.57 -2.66 10.58
C GLU A 38 -16.00 -1.23 10.50
N THR A 39 -15.26 -0.91 9.44
CA THR A 39 -14.64 0.41 9.27
C THR A 39 -14.67 0.80 7.80
N PRO A 40 -15.80 1.32 7.28
CA PRO A 40 -15.88 1.75 5.88
C PRO A 40 -14.93 2.95 5.64
N ILE A 41 -13.89 2.72 4.85
CA ILE A 41 -12.93 3.75 4.46
C ILE A 41 -13.17 4.12 3.00
N LEU A 42 -13.69 5.32 2.77
CA LEU A 42 -14.12 5.77 1.44
C LEU A 42 -13.30 6.98 0.95
N GLY A 43 -13.18 7.08 -0.38
CA GLY A 43 -12.67 8.25 -1.09
C GLY A 43 -11.34 8.77 -0.54
N PRO A 44 -11.21 10.08 -0.25
CA PRO A 44 -9.95 10.71 0.20
C PRO A 44 -9.35 10.09 1.47
N ARG A 45 -10.15 9.39 2.29
CA ARG A 45 -9.64 8.71 3.49
C ARG A 45 -8.76 7.51 3.13
N LYS A 46 -9.00 6.84 2.00
CA LYS A 46 -8.14 5.75 1.51
C LYS A 46 -6.73 6.26 1.20
N LEU A 47 -6.64 7.41 0.52
CA LEU A 47 -5.36 8.05 0.17
C LEU A 47 -4.59 8.49 1.43
N ARG A 48 -5.26 9.13 2.40
CA ARG A 48 -4.59 9.50 3.67
C ARG A 48 -4.12 8.27 4.45
N LEU A 49 -4.92 7.20 4.46
CA LEU A 49 -4.57 5.97 5.15
C LEU A 49 -3.34 5.31 4.53
N ILE A 50 -3.27 5.22 3.20
CA ILE A 50 -2.10 4.59 2.56
C ILE A 50 -0.83 5.36 2.91
N HIS A 51 -0.82 6.70 2.86
CA HIS A 51 0.34 7.50 3.31
C HIS A 51 0.73 7.21 4.77
N ALA A 52 -0.25 7.06 5.66
CA ALA A 52 0.00 6.72 7.07
C ALA A 52 0.54 5.29 7.29
N ARG A 53 0.39 4.40 6.30
CA ARG A 53 0.82 3.00 6.34
C ARG A 53 2.07 2.74 5.51
N LEU A 54 2.70 3.77 4.97
CA LEU A 54 3.95 3.69 4.23
C LEU A 54 5.09 4.34 5.03
N SER A 55 6.33 3.89 4.83
CA SER A 55 7.50 4.63 5.27
C SER A 55 7.55 6.02 4.64
N HIS A 56 8.21 6.98 5.31
CA HIS A 56 8.28 8.36 4.81
C HIS A 56 8.83 8.42 3.38
N ARG A 57 9.86 7.61 3.09
CA ARG A 57 10.47 7.50 1.76
C ARG A 57 9.47 7.02 0.70
N ILE A 58 8.69 5.97 0.99
CA ILE A 58 7.72 5.45 0.03
C ILE A 58 6.55 6.43 -0.12
N SER A 59 6.09 7.04 0.97
CA SER A 59 5.05 8.07 0.96
C SER A 59 5.44 9.27 0.10
N ALA A 60 6.69 9.74 0.18
CA ALA A 60 7.19 10.84 -0.64
C ALA A 60 7.16 10.52 -2.15
N MET A 61 7.36 9.26 -2.54
CA MET A 61 7.24 8.85 -3.95
C MET A 61 5.81 9.00 -4.50
N LEU A 62 4.81 9.01 -3.63
CA LEU A 62 3.39 9.10 -3.99
C LEU A 62 2.87 10.54 -3.92
N GLU A 63 3.71 11.53 -3.64
CA GLU A 63 3.30 12.94 -3.52
C GLU A 63 2.54 13.45 -4.76
N LYS A 64 2.87 12.92 -5.94
CA LYS A 64 2.21 13.28 -7.21
C LYS A 64 0.96 12.47 -7.54
N ALA A 65 0.56 11.50 -6.70
CA ALA A 65 -0.65 10.72 -6.91
C ALA A 65 -1.86 11.42 -6.26
N PRO A 66 -2.78 12.00 -7.05
CA PRO A 66 -3.97 12.69 -6.54
C PRO A 66 -5.05 11.71 -6.02
N THR A 67 -4.97 10.43 -6.38
CA THR A 67 -5.97 9.41 -6.04
C THR A 67 -5.35 8.18 -5.40
N PHE A 68 -6.16 7.41 -4.68
CA PHE A 68 -5.74 6.14 -4.10
C PHE A 68 -5.34 5.14 -5.19
N GLU A 69 -6.10 5.09 -6.27
CA GLU A 69 -5.90 4.21 -7.41
C GLU A 69 -4.55 4.50 -8.10
N GLU A 70 -4.21 5.78 -8.32
CA GLU A 70 -2.91 6.18 -8.85
C GLU A 70 -1.76 5.87 -7.90
N ALA A 71 -1.96 6.06 -6.59
CA ALA A 71 -0.97 5.70 -5.58
C ALA A 71 -0.67 4.19 -5.60
N ILE A 72 -1.71 3.35 -5.70
CA ILE A 72 -1.56 1.89 -5.84
C ILE A 72 -0.84 1.52 -7.14
N GLU A 73 -1.19 2.15 -8.26
CA GLU A 73 -0.52 1.88 -9.54
C GLU A 73 0.97 2.26 -9.51
N LEU A 74 1.34 3.39 -8.88
CA LEU A 74 2.74 3.77 -8.67
C LEU A 74 3.49 2.75 -7.80
N LEU A 75 2.86 2.28 -6.71
CA LEU A 75 3.44 1.24 -5.86
C LEU A 75 3.60 -0.09 -6.60
N ARG A 76 2.61 -0.50 -7.40
CA ARG A 76 2.68 -1.69 -8.26
C ARG A 76 3.81 -1.55 -9.29
N ARG A 77 3.98 -0.39 -9.92
CA ARG A 77 5.15 -0.13 -10.80
C ARG A 77 6.47 -0.13 -10.05
N ARG A 78 6.48 0.25 -8.77
CA ARG A 78 7.69 0.25 -7.96
C ARG A 78 8.08 -1.16 -7.51
N PHE A 79 7.16 -2.00 -7.08
CA PHE A 79 7.45 -3.27 -6.41
C PHE A 79 7.01 -4.52 -7.18
N VAL A 80 6.08 -4.40 -8.14
CA VAL A 80 5.50 -5.54 -8.88
C VAL A 80 5.89 -5.53 -10.35
N LYS A 81 5.96 -4.36 -11.00
CA LYS A 81 6.07 -4.25 -12.45
C LYS A 81 7.48 -3.92 -12.94
N PRO A 82 7.86 -4.48 -14.11
CA PRO A 82 7.63 -5.86 -14.54
C PRO A 82 8.93 -6.65 -14.37
N ILE A 83 8.82 -7.97 -14.36
CA ILE A 83 9.84 -8.79 -15.00
C ILE A 83 9.80 -8.34 -16.46
N ASN A 84 10.53 -7.29 -16.81
CA ASN A 84 10.75 -6.94 -18.21
C ASN A 84 12.12 -7.51 -18.57
N GLU A 85 12.29 -7.84 -19.84
CA GLU A 85 13.52 -8.35 -20.49
C GLU A 85 13.59 -9.86 -20.68
#